data_AF-A0AAV9C114-F1
#
_entry.id   AF-A0AAV9C114-F1
#
_cell.length_a   1.000
_cell.length_b   1.000
_cell.length_c   1.000
_cell.angle_alpha   90.00
_cell.angle_beta   90.00
_cell.angle_gamma   90.00
#
_symmetry.space_group_name_H-M   'P 1'
#
loop_
_entity.id
_entity.type
_entity.pdbx_description
1 polymer ?
#
loop_
_entity_poly.entity_id
_entity_poly.type
_entity_poly.pdbx_seq_one_letter_code
_entity_poly.pdbx_strand_id
1 'polypeptide(L)'
;MGEEPKKSLQEQAIAVQLIGGLLVSLAARQLIHGLLHRDPANRLGSNSGANEIKQHPFFREINWPLIRCMTPPQLDVPLQIIGNEPDSKPKDNQWDDERELSQILDTF
;
A
#
# COMPACT_ATOMS: atom_id res chain seq x y z
N MET A 1 45.24 -22.17 8.81
CA MET A 1 44.91 -21.98 7.39
C MET A 1 43.46 -22.44 7.24
N GLY A 2 42.52 -21.56 7.60
CA GLY A 2 41.10 -21.88 7.66
C GLY A 2 40.46 -21.66 6.29
N GLU A 3 39.87 -22.69 5.72
CA GLU A 3 39.12 -22.56 4.47
C GLU A 3 37.87 -21.71 4.69
N GLU A 4 37.60 -20.80 3.76
CA GLU A 4 36.33 -20.09 3.69
C GLU A 4 35.17 -21.06 3.35
N PRO A 5 34.00 -20.93 4.00
CA PRO A 5 32.84 -21.70 3.62
C PRO A 5 32.33 -21.24 2.25
N LYS A 6 32.44 -22.11 1.24
CA LYS A 6 31.83 -21.94 -0.09
C LYS A 6 30.31 -21.93 0.06
N LYS A 7 29.72 -20.75 0.21
CA LYS A 7 28.25 -20.58 0.20
C LYS A 7 27.71 -21.12 -1.13
N SER A 8 26.71 -21.99 -1.05
CA SER A 8 26.13 -22.65 -2.21
C SER A 8 25.53 -21.62 -3.16
N LEU A 9 25.70 -21.80 -4.48
CA LEU A 9 25.08 -20.96 -5.51
C LEU A 9 23.55 -20.88 -5.34
N GLN A 10 22.92 -21.87 -4.68
CA GLN A 10 21.49 -21.84 -4.37
C GLN A 10 21.15 -20.89 -3.21
N GLU A 11 22.00 -20.80 -2.19
CA GLU A 11 21.82 -19.84 -1.10
C GLU A 11 22.05 -18.40 -1.58
N GLN A 12 23.00 -18.20 -2.50
CA GLN A 12 23.20 -16.92 -3.17
C GLN A 12 22.00 -16.52 -4.02
N ALA A 13 21.35 -17.45 -4.72
CA ALA A 13 20.15 -17.16 -5.51
C ALA A 13 18.96 -16.72 -4.64
N ILE A 14 18.76 -17.34 -3.48
CA ILE A 14 17.71 -16.96 -2.51
C ILE A 14 18.00 -15.58 -1.91
N ALA A 15 19.26 -15.28 -1.59
CA ALA A 15 19.66 -13.97 -1.08
C ALA A 15 19.51 -12.86 -2.14
N VAL A 16 19.86 -13.11 -3.40
CA VAL A 16 19.60 -12.20 -4.53
C VAL A 16 18.10 -11.94 -4.68
N GLN A 17 17.27 -12.96 -4.47
CA GLN A 17 15.81 -12.84 -4.52
C GLN A 17 15.22 -11.99 -3.38
N LEU A 18 15.89 -11.92 -2.23
CA LEU A 18 15.41 -11.24 -1.03
C LEU A 18 15.98 -9.82 -0.85
N ILE A 19 17.13 -9.50 -1.45
CA ILE A 19 17.81 -8.21 -1.23
C ILE A 19 17.48 -7.17 -2.34
N GLY A 20 16.71 -7.57 -3.37
CA GLY A 20 16.32 -6.72 -4.52
C GLY A 20 14.89 -6.16 -4.51
N GLY A 21 14.19 -6.15 -3.39
CA GLY A 21 12.95 -5.37 -3.19
C GLY A 21 11.70 -5.87 -3.92
N LEU A 22 10.84 -6.60 -3.18
CA LEU A 22 9.42 -6.87 -3.45
C LEU A 22 9.06 -7.32 -4.88
N LEU A 23 8.74 -8.61 -5.03
CA LEU A 23 8.14 -9.17 -6.25
C LEU A 23 6.72 -8.63 -6.48
N VAL A 24 6.60 -7.37 -6.88
CA VAL A 24 5.32 -6.78 -7.29
C VAL A 24 5.02 -7.26 -8.71
N SER A 25 3.85 -7.83 -8.94
CA SER A 25 3.44 -8.30 -10.27
C SER A 25 3.37 -7.12 -11.26
N LEU A 26 3.57 -7.40 -12.56
CA LEU A 26 3.45 -6.36 -13.59
C LEU A 26 2.07 -5.69 -13.55
N ALA A 27 1.00 -6.49 -13.39
CA ALA A 27 -0.36 -5.98 -13.27
C ALA A 27 -0.52 -5.06 -12.06
N ALA A 28 0.09 -5.38 -10.92
CA ALA A 28 0.06 -4.49 -9.75
C ALA A 28 0.77 -3.16 -10.02
N ARG A 29 1.95 -3.19 -10.66
CA ARG A 29 2.68 -1.96 -11.04
C ARG A 29 1.87 -1.08 -11.99
N GLN A 30 1.25 -1.68 -13.00
CA GLN A 30 0.40 -0.98 -13.97
C GLN A 30 -0.83 -0.36 -13.29
N LEU A 31 -1.48 -1.11 -12.39
CA LEU A 31 -2.61 -0.62 -11.61
C LEU A 31 -2.20 0.62 -10.80
N ILE A 32 -1.12 0.53 -10.03
CA ILE A 32 -0.62 1.63 -9.19
C ILE A 32 -0.27 2.85 -10.05
N HIS A 33 0.40 2.66 -11.19
CA HIS A 33 0.74 3.74 -12.11
C HIS A 33 -0.51 4.45 -12.67
N GLY A 34 -1.54 3.69 -13.04
CA GLY A 34 -2.81 4.25 -13.52
C GLY A 34 -3.58 5.02 -12.44
N LEU A 35 -3.64 4.49 -11.22
CA LEU A 35 -4.32 5.12 -10.09
C LEU A 35 -3.61 6.40 -9.62
N LEU A 36 -2.28 6.42 -9.65
CA LEU A 36 -1.45 7.55 -9.20
C LEU A 36 -1.04 8.47 -10.36
N HIS A 37 -1.80 8.46 -11.45
CA HIS A 37 -1.55 9.37 -12.54
C HIS A 37 -1.77 10.83 -12.10
N ARG A 38 -0.78 11.69 -12.40
CA ARG A 38 -0.74 13.08 -11.94
C ARG A 38 -1.90 13.89 -12.50
N ASP A 39 -2.17 13.74 -13.79
CA ASP A 39 -3.30 14.37 -14.46
C ASP A 39 -4.60 13.62 -14.10
N PRO A 40 -5.59 14.28 -13.45
CA PRO A 40 -6.84 13.64 -13.09
C PRO A 40 -7.63 13.15 -14.31
N ALA A 41 -7.53 13.79 -15.49
CA ALA A 41 -8.28 13.35 -16.67
C ALA A 41 -7.80 11.99 -17.20
N ASN A 42 -6.52 11.69 -17.01
CA ASN A 42 -5.86 10.47 -17.46
C ASN A 42 -5.71 9.41 -16.34
N ARG A 43 -6.25 9.70 -15.15
CA ARG A 43 -6.20 8.77 -14.01
C ARG A 43 -7.18 7.62 -14.23
N LEU A 44 -6.73 6.40 -13.88
CA LEU A 44 -7.57 5.21 -13.92
C LEU A 44 -8.81 5.40 -13.04
N GLY A 45 -10.00 5.27 -13.64
CA GLY A 45 -11.29 5.48 -12.98
C GLY A 45 -11.93 6.84 -13.24
N SER A 46 -11.29 7.74 -14.00
CA SER A 46 -11.85 9.06 -14.28
C SER A 46 -12.99 9.05 -15.31
N ASN A 47 -12.98 8.11 -16.26
CA ASN A 47 -13.99 8.07 -17.33
C ASN A 47 -15.22 7.23 -16.96
N SER A 48 -15.00 6.02 -16.43
CA SER A 48 -16.07 5.06 -16.10
C SER A 48 -16.13 4.69 -14.62
N GLY A 49 -15.49 5.50 -13.76
CA GLY A 49 -15.48 5.27 -12.32
C GLY A 49 -14.82 3.94 -11.95
N ALA A 50 -15.38 3.30 -10.91
CA ALA A 50 -14.88 2.03 -10.41
C ALA A 50 -14.95 0.87 -11.44
N ASN A 51 -15.75 0.98 -12.50
CA ASN A 51 -15.84 -0.09 -13.51
C ASN A 51 -14.48 -0.30 -14.22
N GLU A 52 -13.78 0.79 -14.52
CA GLU A 52 -12.46 0.76 -15.16
C GLU A 52 -11.43 0.05 -14.28
N ILE A 53 -11.47 0.32 -12.97
CA ILE A 53 -10.59 -0.32 -11.99
C ILE A 53 -10.90 -1.81 -11.88
N LYS A 54 -12.19 -2.19 -11.80
CA LYS A 54 -12.63 -3.59 -11.68
C LYS A 54 -12.24 -4.46 -12.88
N GLN A 55 -12.15 -3.87 -14.06
CA GLN A 55 -11.76 -4.55 -15.31
C GLN A 55 -10.24 -4.68 -15.49
N HIS A 56 -9.43 -4.04 -14.64
CA HIS A 56 -7.97 -4.10 -14.75
C HIS A 56 -7.45 -5.54 -14.58
N PRO A 57 -6.43 -5.99 -15.34
CA PRO A 57 -5.89 -7.35 -15.26
C PRO A 57 -5.44 -7.80 -13.86
N PHE A 58 -5.15 -6.85 -12.97
CA PHE A 58 -4.83 -7.14 -11.57
C PHE A 58 -6.01 -7.80 -10.83
N PHE A 59 -7.25 -7.47 -11.19
CA PHE A 59 -8.46 -7.97 -10.53
C PHE A 59 -9.23 -9.01 -11.37
N ARG A 60 -8.61 -9.60 -12.40
CA ARG A 60 -9.27 -10.52 -13.34
C ARG A 60 -9.90 -11.76 -12.69
N GLU A 61 -9.35 -12.22 -11.56
CA GLU A 61 -9.83 -13.40 -10.84
C GLU A 61 -10.96 -13.06 -9.84
N ILE A 62 -11.35 -11.79 -9.72
CA ILE A 62 -12.38 -11.36 -8.77
C ILE A 62 -13.77 -11.42 -9.41
N ASN A 63 -14.67 -12.17 -8.76
CA ASN A 63 -16.10 -12.12 -9.05
C ASN A 63 -16.78 -10.99 -8.27
N TRP A 64 -16.80 -9.78 -8.86
CA TRP A 64 -17.33 -8.57 -8.22
C TRP A 64 -18.80 -8.65 -7.76
N PRO A 65 -19.74 -9.26 -8.50
CA PRO A 65 -21.10 -9.48 -8.01
C PRO A 65 -21.18 -10.25 -6.69
N LEU A 66 -20.28 -11.20 -6.46
CA LEU A 66 -20.31 -12.10 -5.31
C LEU A 66 -19.35 -11.71 -4.19
N ILE A 67 -18.54 -10.67 -4.34
CA ILE A 67 -17.45 -10.33 -3.40
C ILE A 67 -17.92 -10.22 -1.94
N ARG A 68 -19.16 -9.77 -1.70
CA ARG A 68 -19.77 -9.61 -0.36
C ARG A 68 -20.21 -10.93 0.28
N CYS A 69 -20.31 -11.99 -0.52
CA CYS A 69 -20.78 -13.32 -0.10
C CYS A 69 -19.65 -14.35 -0.08
N MET A 70 -18.44 -13.97 -0.44
CA MET A 70 -17.27 -14.84 -0.41
C MET A 70 -16.67 -14.88 1.00
N THR A 71 -16.11 -16.03 1.39
CA THR A 71 -15.30 -16.12 2.60
C THR A 71 -14.02 -15.31 2.41
N PRO A 72 -13.69 -14.36 3.30
CA PRO A 72 -12.47 -13.57 3.17
C PRO A 72 -11.23 -14.47 3.26
N PRO A 73 -10.16 -14.15 2.50
CA PRO A 73 -8.91 -14.88 2.62
C PRO A 73 -8.31 -14.72 4.02
N GLN A 74 -7.59 -15.75 4.46
CA GLN A 74 -6.82 -15.68 5.70
C GLN A 74 -5.71 -14.66 5.55
N LEU A 75 -5.41 -13.95 6.64
CA LEU A 75 -4.32 -12.98 6.66
C LEU A 75 -3.02 -13.68 7.05
N ASP A 76 -1.95 -13.39 6.32
CA ASP A 76 -0.62 -13.92 6.62
C ASP A 76 -0.05 -13.33 7.93
N VAL A 77 -0.60 -12.20 8.38
CA VAL A 77 -0.19 -11.51 9.61
C VAL A 77 -1.39 -11.21 10.51
N PRO A 78 -1.26 -11.33 11.84
CA PRO A 78 -2.31 -10.95 12.77
C PRO A 78 -2.66 -9.46 12.66
N LEU A 79 -3.97 -9.14 12.62
CA LEU A 79 -4.44 -7.76 12.67
C LEU A 79 -4.20 -7.16 14.06
N GLN A 80 -3.46 -6.06 14.11
CA GLN A 80 -3.43 -5.19 15.29
C GLN A 80 -4.45 -4.07 15.07
N ILE A 81 -5.60 -4.16 15.73
CA ILE A 81 -6.61 -3.09 15.67
C ILE A 81 -6.09 -1.92 16.51
N ILE A 82 -5.64 -0.87 15.83
CA ILE A 82 -5.28 0.40 16.46
C ILE A 82 -6.61 1.10 16.78
N GLY A 83 -7.15 0.92 17.99
CA GLY A 83 -8.39 1.59 18.38
C GLY A 83 -9.22 1.00 19.51
N ASN A 84 -8.81 -0.11 20.14
CA ASN A 84 -9.48 -0.55 21.36
C ASN A 84 -8.92 0.20 22.58
N GLU A 85 -9.10 1.53 22.61
CA GLU A 85 -8.97 2.33 23.82
C GLU A 85 -10.33 2.28 24.55
N PRO A 86 -10.45 1.61 25.71
CA PRO A 86 -11.66 1.72 26.52
C PRO A 86 -11.72 3.11 27.16
N ASP A 87 -12.65 3.96 26.70
CA ASP A 87 -13.06 5.21 27.34
C ASP A 87 -11.92 6.12 27.87
N SER A 88 -10.96 6.49 27.02
CA SER A 88 -10.17 7.69 27.27
C SER A 88 -11.02 8.92 26.89
N LYS A 89 -11.52 9.61 27.92
CA LYS A 89 -12.25 10.90 27.85
C LYS A 89 -11.80 11.76 26.67
N PRO A 90 -12.71 12.47 25.98
CA PRO A 90 -12.36 13.31 24.84
C PRO A 90 -11.28 14.30 25.32
N LYS A 91 -10.06 14.13 24.82
CA LYS A 91 -9.10 15.22 24.89
C LYS A 91 -9.62 16.23 23.89
N ASP A 92 -10.02 17.40 24.40
CA ASP A 92 -10.28 18.56 23.58
C ASP A 92 -9.00 18.80 22.76
N ASN A 93 -9.04 18.41 21.49
CA ASN A 93 -7.95 18.63 20.56
C ASN A 93 -7.96 20.12 20.21
N GLN A 94 -7.47 20.94 21.12
CA GLN A 94 -7.09 22.31 20.85
C GLN A 94 -5.84 22.23 19.97
N TRP A 95 -6.04 22.31 18.65
CA TRP A 95 -4.96 22.38 17.68
C TRP A 95 -4.28 23.74 17.86
N ASP A 96 -3.30 23.79 18.75
CA ASP A 96 -2.48 24.97 19.07
C ASP A 96 -1.37 25.19 18.03
N ASP A 97 -1.63 24.86 16.75
CA ASP A 97 -0.66 24.95 15.65
C ASP A 97 -0.92 26.15 14.72
N GLU A 98 -1.78 27.10 15.11
CA GLU A 98 -1.91 28.40 14.41
C GLU A 98 -0.71 29.33 14.64
N ARG A 99 0.15 29.05 15.64
CA ARG A 99 1.31 29.91 15.98
C ARG A 99 2.56 29.68 15.13
N GLU A 100 2.61 28.62 14.32
CA GLU A 100 3.76 28.36 13.44
C GLU A 100 3.54 28.90 12.02
N LEU A 101 2.29 29.03 11.57
CA LEU A 101 1.96 29.58 10.26
C LEU A 101 2.10 31.11 10.18
N SER A 102 2.01 31.82 11.30
CA SER A 102 2.23 33.27 11.33
C SER A 102 3.69 33.65 11.07
N GLN A 103 4.65 32.83 11.53
CA GLN A 103 6.08 33.11 11.34
C GLN A 103 6.53 32.94 9.88
N ILE A 104 5.85 32.07 9.12
CA ILE A 104 6.17 31.83 7.71
C ILE A 104 5.60 32.94 6.80
N LEU A 105 4.44 33.51 7.14
CA LEU A 105 3.85 34.59 6.33
C LEU A 105 4.53 35.95 6.54
N ASP A 106 5.15 36.16 7.70
CA ASP A 106 5.91 37.39 8.01
C ASP A 106 7.36 37.37 7.47
N THR A 107 7.79 36.27 6.84
CA THR A 107 9.14 36.11 6.27
C THR A 107 9.20 36.35 4.74
N PHE A 108 8.08 36.69 4.10
CA PHE A 108 8.02 37.04 2.67
C PHE A 108 7.49 38.46 2.42
#